data_AF-A0A4U5M107-F1
#
_entry.id   AF-A0A4U5M107-F1
#
_cell.length_a   1.000
_cell.length_b   1.000
_cell.length_c   1.000
_cell.angle_alpha   90.00
_cell.angle_beta   90.00
_cell.angle_gamma   90.00
#
_symmetry.space_group_name_H-M   'P 1'
#
loop_
_entity.id
_entity.type
_entity.pdbx_description
1 polymer ?
#
loop_
_entity_poly.entity_id
_entity_poly.type
_entity_poly.pdbx_seq_one_letter_code
_entity_poly.pdbx_strand_id
1 'polypeptide(L)'
;MKELWGKKDDKQEEEKKEMKEVENKEETEEEAQKEAEKDGEKKNNNGEEKKRKLGMQNDEVVAVLGHELGHWELCHTLFNLVITELNLLLLFAVFAYFYRQESLFSAFGFDTQPTLIGLMIVFQFVTAPYNQLIGFFMTICSRRMEFAADTYSAELGYAKHLSSGLIKIGKDNLSLPIDDPYYSAYNHSHPPIPERIAALRKYT
;
A
#
# COMPACT_ATOMS: atom_id res chain seq x y z
N MET A 1 -50.14 43.92 -15.62
CA MET A 1 -50.02 43.28 -14.29
C MET A 1 -50.42 41.78 -14.29
N LYS A 2 -50.41 41.08 -15.44
CA LYS A 2 -50.71 39.63 -15.54
C LYS A 2 -49.47 38.74 -15.79
N GLU A 3 -48.30 39.33 -16.07
CA GLU A 3 -47.08 38.57 -16.43
C GLU A 3 -46.16 38.23 -15.25
N LEU A 4 -46.46 38.71 -14.04
CA LEU A 4 -45.63 38.49 -12.85
C LEU A 4 -46.10 37.33 -11.94
N TRP A 5 -47.27 36.73 -12.24
CA TRP A 5 -47.82 35.62 -11.45
C TRP A 5 -47.64 34.24 -12.10
N GLY A 6 -47.62 34.13 -13.44
CA GLY A 6 -47.40 32.84 -14.13
C GLY A 6 -45.99 32.25 -13.92
N LYS A 7 -44.96 33.10 -13.77
CA LYS A 7 -43.57 32.65 -13.55
C LYS A 7 -43.32 31.99 -12.19
N LYS A 8 -44.19 32.18 -11.20
CA LYS A 8 -44.06 31.56 -9.87
C LYS A 8 -44.64 30.15 -9.84
N ASP A 9 -45.68 29.91 -10.62
CA ASP A 9 -46.36 28.62 -10.68
C ASP A 9 -45.54 27.61 -11.50
N ASP A 10 -44.93 28.05 -12.62
CA ASP A 10 -44.04 27.20 -13.44
C ASP A 10 -42.80 26.72 -12.66
N LYS A 11 -42.21 27.60 -11.83
CA LYS A 11 -41.02 27.27 -11.03
C LYS A 11 -41.35 26.28 -9.90
N GLN A 12 -42.53 26.39 -9.28
CA GLN A 12 -42.98 25.40 -8.30
C GLN A 12 -43.32 24.05 -8.93
N GLU A 13 -43.71 24.03 -10.19
CA GLU A 13 -44.00 22.80 -10.94
C GLU A 13 -42.72 22.08 -11.37
N GLU A 14 -41.66 22.82 -11.73
CA GLU A 14 -40.31 22.29 -11.96
C GLU A 14 -39.67 21.73 -10.68
N GLU A 15 -39.71 22.45 -9.55
CA GLU A 15 -39.17 21.97 -8.27
C GLU A 15 -39.90 20.70 -7.78
N LYS A 16 -41.21 20.59 -8.03
CA LYS A 16 -41.99 19.37 -7.75
C LYS A 16 -41.65 18.20 -8.66
N LYS A 17 -41.20 18.46 -9.89
CA LYS A 17 -40.73 17.41 -10.82
C LYS A 17 -39.35 16.90 -10.40
N GLU A 18 -38.44 17.80 -10.02
CA GLU A 18 -37.10 17.43 -9.54
C GLU A 18 -37.19 16.62 -8.24
N MET A 19 -38.02 17.04 -7.27
CA MET A 19 -38.21 16.28 -6.03
C MET A 19 -38.75 14.87 -6.29
N LYS A 20 -39.69 14.71 -7.23
CA LYS A 20 -40.23 13.39 -7.61
C LYS A 20 -39.20 12.52 -8.32
N GLU A 21 -38.28 13.10 -9.10
CA GLU A 21 -37.18 12.35 -9.71
C GLU A 21 -36.14 11.89 -8.68
N VAL A 22 -35.88 12.69 -7.64
CA VAL A 22 -35.00 12.32 -6.54
C VAL A 22 -35.62 11.21 -5.69
N GLU A 23 -36.91 11.35 -5.34
CA GLU A 23 -37.65 10.36 -4.54
C GLU A 23 -37.75 9.00 -5.27
N ASN A 24 -38.00 9.01 -6.59
CA ASN A 24 -37.96 7.80 -7.41
C ASN A 24 -36.56 7.16 -7.48
N LYS A 25 -35.48 7.97 -7.51
CA LYS A 25 -34.10 7.43 -7.52
C LYS A 25 -33.75 6.80 -6.18
N GLU A 26 -34.13 7.43 -5.06
CA GLU A 26 -33.93 6.87 -3.72
C GLU A 26 -34.73 5.58 -3.52
N GLU A 27 -35.98 5.50 -3.99
CA GLU A 27 -36.77 4.26 -3.96
C GLU A 27 -36.11 3.14 -4.80
N THR A 28 -35.55 3.48 -5.96
CA THR A 28 -34.85 2.51 -6.84
C THR A 28 -33.55 2.00 -6.20
N GLU A 29 -32.80 2.86 -5.50
CA GLU A 29 -31.59 2.48 -4.78
C GLU A 29 -31.89 1.66 -3.51
N GLU A 30 -32.97 1.99 -2.80
CA GLU A 30 -33.43 1.24 -1.63
C GLU A 30 -33.97 -0.15 -2.02
N GLU A 31 -34.66 -0.27 -3.16
CA GLU A 31 -35.06 -1.55 -3.75
C GLU A 31 -33.86 -2.38 -4.20
N ALA A 32 -32.85 -1.76 -4.83
CA ALA A 32 -31.60 -2.44 -5.21
C ALA A 32 -30.79 -2.92 -4.00
N GLN A 33 -30.79 -2.17 -2.89
CA GLN A 33 -30.18 -2.59 -1.62
C GLN A 33 -30.98 -3.71 -0.95
N LYS A 34 -32.31 -3.66 -0.96
CA LYS A 34 -33.18 -4.73 -0.43
C LYS A 34 -33.09 -6.02 -1.26
N GLU A 35 -32.87 -5.93 -2.57
CA GLU A 35 -32.57 -7.10 -3.42
C GLU A 35 -31.17 -7.66 -3.14
N ALA A 36 -30.17 -6.81 -2.94
CA ALA A 36 -28.82 -7.23 -2.55
C ALA A 36 -28.78 -7.90 -1.16
N GLU A 37 -29.62 -7.47 -0.21
CA GLU A 37 -29.78 -8.11 1.11
C GLU A 37 -30.58 -9.42 1.02
N LYS A 38 -31.63 -9.50 0.20
CA LYS A 38 -32.44 -10.73 0.03
C LYS A 38 -31.68 -11.86 -0.66
N ASP A 39 -30.74 -11.56 -1.54
CA ASP A 39 -29.83 -12.57 -2.13
C ASP A 39 -28.80 -13.10 -1.10
N GLY A 40 -28.65 -12.43 0.05
CA GLY A 40 -27.84 -12.89 1.18
C GLY A 40 -28.49 -14.00 2.02
N GLU A 41 -29.81 -14.16 1.97
CA GLU A 41 -30.57 -15.01 2.93
C GLU A 41 -31.30 -16.22 2.34
N LYS A 42 -31.08 -16.59 1.08
CA LYS A 42 -31.47 -17.92 0.59
C LYS A 42 -30.38 -18.95 0.88
N LYS A 43 -30.53 -19.63 2.02
CA LYS A 43 -29.82 -20.86 2.38
C LYS A 43 -29.92 -21.90 1.26
N ASN A 44 -28.82 -22.12 0.55
CA ASN A 44 -28.58 -23.40 -0.11
C ASN A 44 -27.91 -24.34 0.89
N ASN A 45 -28.71 -25.26 1.43
CA ASN A 45 -28.23 -26.53 1.95
C ASN A 45 -27.76 -27.36 0.75
N ASN A 46 -26.50 -27.22 0.37
CA ASN A 46 -25.75 -28.21 -0.39
C ASN A 46 -24.27 -27.97 -0.09
N GLY A 47 -23.54 -29.05 0.20
CA GLY A 47 -22.12 -29.06 0.55
C GLY A 47 -21.21 -28.72 -0.64
N GLU A 48 -21.46 -27.60 -1.30
CA GLU A 48 -20.55 -26.99 -2.25
C GLU A 48 -19.77 -25.90 -1.49
N GLU A 49 -18.45 -26.07 -1.39
CA GLU A 49 -17.58 -25.02 -0.86
C GLU A 49 -17.83 -23.73 -1.65
N LYS A 50 -18.44 -22.72 -1.01
CA LYS A 50 -18.60 -21.39 -1.60
C LYS A 50 -17.22 -20.90 -2.04
N LYS A 51 -16.99 -20.89 -3.36
CA LYS A 51 -15.75 -20.39 -3.95
C LYS A 51 -15.52 -18.98 -3.43
N ARG A 52 -14.45 -18.81 -2.65
CA ARG A 52 -14.16 -17.55 -1.95
C ARG A 52 -13.99 -16.44 -2.99
N LYS A 53 -14.87 -15.43 -2.96
CA LYS A 53 -14.68 -14.21 -3.77
C LYS A 53 -13.43 -13.49 -3.24
N LEU A 54 -12.45 -13.32 -4.12
CA LEU A 54 -11.18 -12.63 -3.85
C LEU A 54 -11.32 -11.16 -4.27
N GLY A 55 -10.55 -10.28 -3.62
CA GLY A 55 -10.42 -8.88 -4.00
C GLY A 55 -11.21 -7.90 -3.14
N MET A 56 -11.08 -6.63 -3.52
CA MET A 56 -11.59 -5.46 -2.80
C MET A 56 -12.77 -4.81 -3.54
N GLN A 57 -13.60 -4.07 -2.81
CA GLN A 57 -14.63 -3.21 -3.38
C GLN A 57 -14.00 -1.91 -3.92
N ASN A 58 -14.72 -1.19 -4.78
CA ASN A 58 -14.20 0.02 -5.42
C ASN A 58 -13.69 1.05 -4.40
N ASP A 59 -14.42 1.30 -3.31
CA ASP A 59 -13.99 2.28 -2.29
C ASP A 59 -12.72 1.85 -1.54
N GLU A 60 -12.52 0.55 -1.35
CA GLU A 60 -11.30 0.00 -0.75
C GLU A 60 -10.12 0.09 -1.73
N VAL A 61 -10.36 -0.11 -3.02
CA VAL A 61 -9.36 0.11 -4.07
C VAL A 61 -8.97 1.58 -4.14
N VAL A 62 -9.93 2.50 -4.07
CA VAL A 62 -9.67 3.95 -4.04
C VAL A 62 -8.87 4.32 -2.79
N ALA A 63 -9.16 3.72 -1.64
CA ALA A 63 -8.40 3.94 -0.41
C ALA A 63 -6.94 3.48 -0.53
N VAL A 64 -6.71 2.32 -1.14
CA VAL A 64 -5.35 1.81 -1.43
C VAL A 64 -4.65 2.71 -2.46
N LEU A 65 -5.34 3.17 -3.51
CA LEU A 65 -4.79 4.15 -4.44
C LEU A 65 -4.42 5.47 -3.73
N GLY A 66 -5.19 5.90 -2.73
CA GLY A 66 -4.85 7.04 -1.88
C GLY A 66 -3.52 6.82 -1.15
N HIS A 67 -3.25 5.61 -0.66
CA HIS A 67 -1.96 5.24 -0.05
C HIS A 67 -0.82 5.28 -1.07
N GLU A 68 -1.02 4.70 -2.27
CA GLU A 68 -0.02 4.75 -3.36
C GLU A 68 0.30 6.19 -3.79
N LEU A 69 -0.72 7.06 -3.87
CA LEU A 69 -0.55 8.49 -4.12
C LEU A 69 0.19 9.18 -2.98
N GLY A 70 0.03 8.71 -1.73
CA GLY A 70 0.81 9.18 -0.59
C GLY A 70 2.31 8.91 -0.75
N HIS A 71 2.70 7.78 -1.32
CA HIS A 71 4.12 7.53 -1.66
C HIS A 71 4.66 8.50 -2.70
N TRP A 72 3.82 8.90 -3.65
CA TRP A 72 4.19 9.88 -4.67
C TRP A 72 4.29 11.30 -4.10
N GLU A 73 3.28 11.75 -3.36
CA GLU A 73 3.22 13.10 -2.77
C GLU A 73 4.34 13.33 -1.76
N LEU A 74 4.65 12.32 -0.94
CA LEU A 74 5.74 12.38 0.04
C LEU A 74 7.12 12.09 -0.57
N CYS A 75 7.21 11.97 -1.90
CA CYS A 75 8.45 11.74 -2.64
C CYS A 75 9.25 10.51 -2.17
N HIS A 76 8.58 9.46 -1.66
CA HIS A 76 9.25 8.26 -1.15
C HIS A 76 10.08 7.56 -2.24
N THR A 77 9.55 7.49 -3.47
CA THR A 77 10.27 6.91 -4.61
C THR A 77 11.53 7.70 -4.95
N LEU A 78 11.47 9.03 -4.94
CA LEU A 78 12.64 9.88 -5.22
C LEU A 78 13.69 9.73 -4.11
N PHE A 79 13.26 9.67 -2.85
CA PHE A 79 14.17 9.44 -1.73
C PHE A 79 14.89 8.10 -1.84
N ASN A 80 14.17 7.02 -2.17
CA ASN A 80 14.76 5.70 -2.39
C ASN A 80 15.72 5.67 -3.59
N LEU A 81 15.41 6.42 -4.64
CA LEU A 81 16.30 6.57 -5.80
C LEU A 81 17.61 7.24 -5.39
N VAL A 82 17.54 8.38 -4.69
CA VAL A 82 18.74 9.11 -4.23
C VAL A 82 19.61 8.23 -3.32
N ILE A 83 19.00 7.50 -2.38
CA ILE A 83 19.74 6.57 -1.52
C ILE A 83 20.43 5.47 -2.34
N THR A 84 19.71 4.89 -3.31
CA THR A 84 20.26 3.83 -4.16
C THR A 84 21.46 4.33 -4.96
N GLU A 85 21.38 5.52 -5.55
CA GLU A 85 22.48 6.12 -6.32
C GLU A 85 23.70 6.44 -5.43
N LEU A 86 23.47 6.99 -4.22
CA LEU A 86 24.55 7.25 -3.27
C LEU A 86 25.20 5.96 -2.77
N ASN A 87 24.42 4.92 -2.50
CA ASN A 87 24.91 3.60 -2.13
C ASN A 87 25.74 2.97 -3.27
N LEU A 88 25.27 3.07 -4.52
CA LEU A 88 25.99 2.56 -5.68
C LEU A 88 27.34 3.27 -5.85
N LEU A 89 27.36 4.59 -5.72
CA LEU A 89 28.60 5.38 -5.76
C LEU A 89 29.57 4.95 -4.66
N LEU A 90 29.08 4.77 -3.43
CA LEU A 90 29.89 4.30 -2.30
C LEU A 90 30.48 2.91 -2.59
N LEU A 91 29.68 1.96 -3.06
CA LEU A 91 30.13 0.62 -3.39
C LEU A 91 31.22 0.64 -4.47
N PHE A 92 31.07 1.47 -5.51
CA PHE A 92 32.13 1.63 -6.52
C PHE A 92 33.39 2.28 -5.96
N ALA A 93 33.29 3.24 -5.04
CA ALA A 93 34.45 3.83 -4.37
C ALA A 93 35.20 2.78 -3.52
N VAL A 94 34.46 1.95 -2.78
CA VAL A 94 35.01 0.84 -2.01
C VAL A 94 35.69 -0.17 -2.94
N PHE A 95 35.04 -0.55 -4.05
CA PHE A 95 35.64 -1.43 -5.05
C PHE A 95 36.92 -0.85 -5.64
N ALA A 96 36.93 0.44 -6.01
CA ALA A 96 38.10 1.11 -6.55
C ALA A 96 39.30 1.07 -5.58
N TYR A 97 39.04 1.08 -4.27
CA TYR A 97 40.08 0.94 -3.25
C TYR A 97 40.60 -0.50 -3.09
N PHE A 98 39.71 -1.50 -3.14
CA PHE A 98 40.05 -2.89 -2.82
C PHE A 98 40.47 -3.75 -4.02
N TYR A 99 40.10 -3.41 -5.27
CA TYR A 99 40.28 -4.33 -6.41
C TYR A 99 41.74 -4.67 -6.75
N ARG A 100 42.72 -3.89 -6.27
CA ARG A 100 44.16 -4.10 -6.53
C ARG A 100 44.88 -4.88 -5.42
N GLN A 101 44.17 -5.24 -4.35
CA GLN A 101 44.78 -5.90 -3.20
C GLN A 101 44.94 -7.39 -3.44
N GLU A 102 46.17 -7.85 -3.68
CA GLU A 102 46.51 -9.26 -3.91
C GLU A 102 46.02 -10.17 -2.78
N SER A 103 46.14 -9.72 -1.53
CA SER A 103 45.73 -10.49 -0.35
C SER A 103 44.26 -10.91 -0.39
N LEU A 104 43.37 -10.10 -0.99
CA LEU A 104 41.95 -10.44 -1.13
C LEU A 104 41.75 -11.59 -2.11
N PHE A 105 42.51 -11.67 -3.20
CA PHE A 105 42.39 -12.75 -4.18
C PHE A 105 43.03 -14.03 -3.67
N SER A 106 44.20 -13.92 -3.03
CA SER A 106 44.90 -15.07 -2.46
C SER A 106 44.12 -15.73 -1.32
N ALA A 107 43.37 -14.96 -0.51
CA ALA A 107 42.50 -15.51 0.53
C ALA A 107 41.40 -16.44 -0.02
N PHE A 108 41.01 -16.26 -1.29
CA PHE A 108 40.04 -17.10 -1.99
C PHE A 108 40.69 -18.09 -2.97
N GLY A 109 42.02 -18.24 -2.93
CA GLY A 109 42.76 -19.21 -3.75
C GLY A 109 43.03 -18.77 -5.19
N PHE A 110 42.98 -17.46 -5.49
CA PHE A 110 43.29 -16.93 -6.81
C PHE A 110 44.70 -16.34 -6.85
N ASP A 111 45.53 -16.86 -7.78
CA ASP A 111 46.89 -16.35 -8.05
C ASP A 111 46.91 -15.16 -9.01
N THR A 112 45.78 -14.92 -9.70
CA THR A 112 45.59 -13.79 -10.61
C THR A 112 44.49 -12.87 -10.07
N GLN A 113 44.36 -11.67 -10.63
CA GLN A 113 43.35 -10.69 -10.22
C GLN A 113 42.29 -10.45 -11.32
N PRO A 114 41.41 -11.43 -11.65
CA PRO A 114 40.31 -11.15 -12.57
C PRO A 114 39.36 -10.11 -11.98
N THR A 115 39.09 -9.03 -12.73
CA THR A 115 38.24 -7.92 -12.26
C THR A 115 36.86 -8.37 -11.79
N LEU A 116 36.24 -9.33 -12.50
CA LEU A 116 34.93 -9.87 -12.14
C LEU A 116 34.95 -10.60 -10.78
N ILE A 117 36.01 -11.36 -10.51
CA ILE A 117 36.19 -12.05 -9.23
C ILE A 117 36.43 -11.03 -8.11
N GLY A 118 37.21 -9.98 -8.38
CA GLY A 118 37.39 -8.88 -7.44
C GLY A 118 36.06 -8.19 -7.10
N LEU A 119 35.21 -7.95 -8.10
CA LEU A 119 33.89 -7.34 -7.89
C LEU A 119 33.03 -8.23 -6.99
N MET A 120 32.98 -9.53 -7.28
CA MET A 120 32.24 -10.51 -6.48
C MET A 120 32.75 -10.55 -5.04
N ILE A 121 34.08 -10.64 -4.85
CA ILE A 121 34.68 -10.74 -3.52
C ILE A 121 34.35 -9.50 -2.69
N VAL A 122 34.53 -8.31 -3.27
CA VAL A 122 34.29 -7.05 -2.57
C VAL A 122 32.80 -6.89 -2.23
N PHE A 123 31.90 -7.07 -3.20
CA PHE A 123 30.47 -6.80 -3.00
C PHE A 123 29.73 -7.87 -2.20
N GLN A 124 30.20 -9.13 -2.20
CA GLN A 124 29.53 -10.21 -1.47
C GLN A 124 30.15 -10.44 -0.10
N PHE A 125 31.48 -10.37 0.03
CA PHE A 125 32.16 -10.73 1.28
C PHE A 125 32.66 -9.51 2.04
N VAL A 126 33.37 -8.58 1.38
CA VAL A 126 33.93 -7.40 2.08
C VAL A 126 32.83 -6.47 2.59
N THR A 127 31.81 -6.23 1.77
CA THR A 127 30.66 -5.39 2.15
C THR A 127 29.54 -6.15 2.84
N ALA A 128 29.70 -7.45 3.17
CA ALA A 128 28.68 -8.24 3.87
C ALA A 128 28.15 -7.59 5.16
N PRO A 129 29.00 -7.16 6.13
CA PRO A 129 28.50 -6.52 7.34
C PRO A 129 27.83 -5.17 7.06
N TYR A 130 28.35 -4.42 6.09
CA TYR A 130 27.75 -3.18 5.63
C TYR A 130 26.33 -3.41 5.08
N ASN A 131 26.15 -4.43 4.24
CA ASN A 131 24.87 -4.77 3.63
C ASN A 131 23.80 -5.13 4.68
N GLN A 132 24.19 -5.84 5.75
CA GLN A 132 23.24 -6.16 6.84
C GLN A 132 22.81 -4.90 7.60
N LEU A 133 23.74 -4.00 7.91
CA LEU A 133 23.43 -2.75 8.59
C LEU A 133 22.54 -1.84 7.75
N ILE A 134 22.92 -1.59 6.49
CA ILE A 134 22.13 -0.72 5.61
C ILE A 134 20.77 -1.34 5.31
N GLY A 135 20.69 -2.67 5.14
CA GLY A 135 19.43 -3.39 4.96
C GLY A 135 18.47 -3.16 6.13
N PHE A 136 18.96 -3.27 7.36
CA PHE A 136 18.15 -2.98 8.55
C PHE A 136 17.67 -1.52 8.60
N PHE A 137 18.54 -0.56 8.31
CA PHE A 137 18.14 0.86 8.24
C PHE A 137 17.09 1.11 7.15
N MET A 138 17.24 0.47 5.98
CA MET A 138 16.27 0.57 4.90
C MET A 138 14.91 -0.03 5.27
N THR A 139 14.89 -1.16 6.00
CA THR A 139 13.64 -1.73 6.54
C THR A 139 12.93 -0.74 7.47
N ILE A 140 13.67 -0.07 8.37
CA ILE A 140 13.10 0.96 9.26
C ILE A 140 12.54 2.13 8.46
N CYS A 141 13.30 2.64 7.48
CA CYS A 141 12.86 3.74 6.63
C CYS A 141 11.58 3.38 5.84
N SER A 142 11.55 2.19 5.23
CA SER A 142 10.37 1.67 4.52
C SER A 142 9.14 1.62 5.43
N ARG A 143 9.29 1.08 6.65
CA ARG A 143 8.17 1.04 7.62
C ARG A 143 7.64 2.42 7.97
N ARG A 144 8.51 3.43 8.06
CA ARG A 144 8.08 4.82 8.32
C ARG A 144 7.35 5.43 7.13
N MET A 145 7.78 5.13 5.91
CA MET A 145 7.12 5.56 4.68
C MET A 145 5.70 5.00 4.57
N GLU A 146 5.50 3.72 4.93
CA GLU A 146 4.18 3.10 4.97
C GLU A 146 3.22 3.83 5.91
N PHE A 147 3.65 4.14 7.13
CA PHE A 147 2.81 4.86 8.08
C PHE A 147 2.49 6.29 7.62
N ALA A 148 3.43 6.94 6.92
CA ALA A 148 3.21 8.26 6.36
C ALA A 148 2.21 8.22 5.19
N ALA A 149 2.31 7.21 4.31
CA ALA A 149 1.36 6.98 3.22
C ALA A 149 -0.05 6.58 3.72
N ASP A 150 -0.12 5.76 4.77
CA ASP A 150 -1.37 5.44 5.48
C ASP A 150 -2.03 6.70 6.06
N THR A 151 -1.22 7.56 6.68
CA THR A 151 -1.68 8.85 7.22
C THR A 151 -2.23 9.75 6.11
N TYR A 152 -1.54 9.84 4.98
CA TYR A 152 -2.00 10.62 3.83
C TYR A 152 -3.37 10.14 3.31
N SER A 153 -3.56 8.83 3.12
CA SER A 153 -4.86 8.26 2.71
C SER A 153 -5.94 8.48 3.77
N ALA A 154 -5.58 8.43 5.05
CA ALA A 154 -6.49 8.70 6.15
C ALA A 154 -6.93 10.18 6.20
N GLU A 155 -6.04 11.12 5.94
CA GLU A 155 -6.34 12.56 5.85
C GLU A 155 -7.27 12.89 4.68
N LEU A 156 -7.24 12.10 3.59
CA LEU A 156 -8.20 12.16 2.49
C LEU A 156 -9.59 11.58 2.85
N GLY A 157 -9.79 11.07 4.07
CA GLY A 157 -11.05 10.53 4.55
C GLY A 157 -11.25 9.03 4.30
N TYR A 158 -10.23 8.33 3.80
CA TYR A 158 -10.34 6.91 3.42
C TYR A 158 -9.91 5.92 4.53
N ALA A 159 -9.69 6.37 5.77
CA ALA A 159 -9.16 5.55 6.86
C ALA A 159 -9.94 4.23 7.11
N LYS A 160 -11.28 4.28 7.08
CA LYS A 160 -12.15 3.11 7.27
C LYS A 160 -12.02 2.11 6.11
N HIS A 161 -12.07 2.61 4.87
CA HIS A 161 -11.95 1.79 3.67
C HIS A 161 -10.56 1.17 3.52
N LEU A 162 -9.50 1.93 3.85
CA LEU A 162 -8.14 1.41 3.87
C LEU A 162 -7.97 0.29 4.89
N SER A 163 -8.51 0.46 6.10
CA SER A 163 -8.47 -0.58 7.14
C SER A 163 -9.17 -1.87 6.68
N SER A 164 -10.35 -1.76 6.06
CA SER A 164 -11.07 -2.91 5.50
C SER A 164 -10.32 -3.57 4.34
N GLY A 165 -9.74 -2.76 3.43
CA GLY A 165 -8.93 -3.22 2.31
C GLY A 165 -7.69 -4.00 2.77
N LEU A 166 -6.96 -3.49 3.76
CA LEU A 166 -5.79 -4.17 4.35
C LEU A 166 -6.17 -5.52 4.96
N ILE A 167 -7.30 -5.61 5.66
CA ILE A 167 -7.79 -6.88 6.20
C ILE A 167 -8.11 -7.87 5.08
N LYS A 168 -8.78 -7.42 4.01
CA LYS A 168 -9.11 -8.29 2.86
C LYS A 168 -7.87 -8.77 2.13
N ILE A 169 -6.92 -7.89 1.84
CA ILE A 169 -5.64 -8.25 1.22
C ILE A 169 -4.89 -9.24 2.09
N GLY A 170 -4.77 -8.97 3.40
CA GLY A 170 -4.09 -9.89 4.33
C GLY A 170 -4.77 -11.26 4.38
N LYS A 171 -6.11 -11.28 4.42
CA LYS A 171 -6.88 -12.53 4.42
C LYS A 171 -6.70 -13.29 3.11
N ASP A 172 -6.69 -12.61 1.96
CA ASP A 172 -6.59 -13.20 0.62
C ASP A 172 -5.17 -13.74 0.34
N ASN A 173 -4.15 -13.04 0.83
CA ASN A 173 -2.75 -13.44 0.74
C ASN A 173 -2.30 -14.38 1.88
N LEU A 174 -3.23 -14.78 2.77
CA LEU A 174 -2.95 -15.62 3.94
C LEU A 174 -1.82 -15.07 4.82
N SER A 175 -1.73 -13.74 4.93
CA SER A 175 -0.75 -13.06 5.75
C SER A 175 -0.98 -13.40 7.23
N LEU A 176 0.11 -13.73 7.92
CA LEU A 176 0.05 -13.99 9.36
C LEU A 176 -0.25 -12.67 10.09
N PRO A 177 -1.27 -12.63 10.96
CA PRO A 177 -1.61 -11.42 11.69
C PRO A 177 -0.74 -11.20 12.94
N ILE A 178 0.10 -12.17 13.32
CA ILE A 178 0.93 -12.12 14.52
C ILE A 178 2.35 -12.47 14.11
N ASP A 179 3.25 -11.50 14.30
CA ASP A 179 4.67 -11.63 14.03
C ASP A 179 5.48 -11.38 15.31
N ASP A 180 6.64 -12.00 15.42
CA ASP A 180 7.61 -11.66 16.46
C ASP A 180 8.15 -10.23 16.22
N PRO A 181 8.21 -9.35 17.25
CA PRO A 181 8.63 -7.96 17.07
C PRO A 181 10.04 -7.79 16.50
N TYR A 182 10.98 -8.66 16.86
CA TYR A 182 12.36 -8.58 16.38
C TYR A 182 12.47 -9.08 14.95
N TYR A 183 11.79 -10.19 14.64
CA TYR A 183 11.70 -10.71 13.29
C TYR A 183 11.07 -9.69 12.34
N SER A 184 9.94 -9.09 12.74
CA SER A 184 9.25 -8.05 11.97
C SER A 184 10.14 -6.82 11.79
N ALA A 185 10.82 -6.37 12.84
CA ALA A 185 11.71 -5.21 12.76
C ALA A 185 12.85 -5.39 11.75
N TYR A 186 13.37 -6.61 11.59
CA TYR A 186 14.47 -6.88 10.69
C TYR A 186 14.01 -7.19 9.25
N ASN A 187 12.97 -8.01 9.10
CA ASN A 187 12.64 -8.62 7.81
C ASN A 187 11.44 -7.98 7.10
N HIS A 188 10.54 -7.31 7.81
CA HIS A 188 9.30 -6.81 7.21
C HIS A 188 9.46 -5.35 6.78
N SER A 189 9.58 -5.13 5.47
CA SER A 189 9.58 -3.78 4.86
C SER A 189 8.25 -3.04 5.07
N HIS A 190 7.16 -3.79 5.22
CA HIS A 190 5.85 -3.27 5.60
C HIS A 190 5.53 -3.64 7.06
N PRO A 191 5.05 -2.70 7.88
CA PRO A 191 4.60 -3.02 9.23
C PRO A 191 3.45 -4.06 9.20
N PRO A 192 3.36 -4.95 10.19
CA PRO A 192 2.24 -5.87 10.33
C PRO A 192 0.89 -5.17 10.22
N ILE A 193 -0.08 -5.83 9.57
CA ILE A 193 -1.42 -5.28 9.33
C ILE A 193 -2.08 -4.75 10.61
N PRO A 194 -2.01 -5.43 11.77
CA PRO A 194 -2.58 -4.89 13.01
C PRO A 194 -1.94 -3.58 13.47
N GLU A 195 -0.63 -3.37 13.24
CA GLU A 195 0.05 -2.12 13.57
C GLU A 195 -0.48 -0.97 12.70
N ARG A 196 -0.67 -1.22 11.40
CA ARG A 196 -1.24 -0.24 10.46
C ARG A 196 -2.68 0.12 10.81
N ILE A 197 -3.53 -0.88 11.08
CA ILE A 197 -4.92 -0.65 11.50
C ILE A 197 -4.96 0.13 12.83
N ALA A 198 -4.09 -0.19 13.79
CA ALA A 198 -4.03 0.54 15.05
C ALA A 198 -3.64 2.02 14.85
N ALA A 199 -2.76 2.32 13.89
CA ALA A 199 -2.43 3.70 13.52
C ALA A 199 -3.62 4.41 12.84
N LEU A 200 -4.31 3.73 11.92
CA LEU A 200 -5.46 4.28 11.17
C LEU A 200 -6.67 4.58 12.06
N ARG A 201 -6.84 3.86 13.17
CA ARG A 201 -7.92 4.11 14.14
C ARG A 201 -7.94 5.53 14.73
N LYS A 202 -6.83 6.27 14.64
CA LYS A 202 -6.78 7.68 15.07
C LYS A 202 -7.59 8.61 14.17
N TYR A 203 -7.95 8.17 12.96
CA TYR A 203 -8.62 8.95 11.93
C TYR A 203 -10.06 8.48 11.63
N THR A 204 -10.55 7.47 12.36
CA THR A 204 -11.89 6.87 12.19
C THR A 204 -12.82 7.18 13.34
#